data_AF-A0A1E3XF39-F1
#
_entry.id   AF-A0A1E3XF39-F1
#
_cell.length_a   1.000
_cell.length_b   1.000
_cell.length_c   1.000
_cell.angle_alpha   90.00
_cell.angle_beta   90.00
_cell.angle_gamma   90.00
#
_symmetry.space_group_name_H-M   'P 1'
#
loop_
_entity.id
_entity.type
_entity.pdbx_description
1 polymer ?
#
loop_
_entity_poly.entity_id
_entity_poly.type
_entity_poly.pdbx_seq_one_letter_code
_entity_poly.pdbx_strand_id
1 'polypeptide(L)'
;MSDISALSHEYATNAMFADEINNLILKMKKYSFKTSGLDKINSKEIKDVQTKLVEFMEGLLVELKPESLEPDVARKRKGLIPTEVVERVRYQYKNALDYWIEDTKKIIGVLKSDKQIDTKGFELLDALCDAADSITSNSFRRLWRR
;
A
#
# COMPACT_ATOMS: atom_id res chain seq x y z
N MET A 1 1.43 10.95 -29.48
CA MET A 1 2.09 10.00 -28.56
C MET A 1 1.17 8.82 -28.43
N SER A 2 1.62 7.62 -28.82
CA SER A 2 0.75 6.45 -29.04
C SER A 2 0.16 5.92 -27.73
N ASP A 3 -1.14 5.60 -27.72
CA ASP A 3 -1.87 5.00 -26.59
C ASP A 3 -1.15 3.81 -25.94
N ILE A 4 -0.38 3.06 -26.71
CA ILE A 4 0.41 1.91 -26.24
C ILE A 4 1.51 2.34 -25.27
N SER A 5 2.13 3.50 -25.51
CA SER A 5 3.18 4.03 -24.63
C SER A 5 2.62 4.44 -23.27
N ALA A 6 1.41 5.06 -23.26
CA ALA A 6 0.71 5.41 -22.04
C ALA A 6 0.29 4.17 -21.24
N LEU A 7 -0.31 3.17 -21.90
CA LEU A 7 -0.71 1.91 -21.24
C LEU A 7 0.48 1.11 -20.70
N SER A 8 1.60 1.11 -21.41
CA SER A 8 2.84 0.46 -20.95
C SER A 8 3.39 1.13 -19.70
N HIS A 9 3.36 2.48 -19.67
CA HIS A 9 3.78 3.25 -18.49
C HIS A 9 2.85 3.01 -17.30
N GLU A 10 1.53 3.03 -17.50
CA GLU A 10 0.54 2.73 -16.46
C GLU A 10 0.74 1.32 -15.89
N TYR A 11 0.93 0.32 -16.75
CA TYR A 11 1.22 -1.05 -16.31
C TYR A 11 2.51 -1.12 -15.49
N ALA A 12 3.60 -0.51 -15.97
CA ALA A 12 4.88 -0.54 -15.29
C ALA A 12 4.80 0.10 -13.89
N THR A 13 4.17 1.27 -13.79
CA THR A 13 3.99 1.98 -12.51
C THR A 13 3.15 1.17 -11.53
N ASN A 14 2.04 0.57 -11.99
CA ASN A 14 1.17 -0.25 -11.14
C ASN A 14 1.86 -1.55 -10.71
N ALA A 15 2.60 -2.21 -11.61
CA ALA A 15 3.34 -3.43 -11.31
C ALA A 15 4.46 -3.18 -10.29
N MET A 16 5.21 -2.08 -10.45
CA MET A 16 6.25 -1.69 -9.49
C MET A 16 5.65 -1.39 -8.12
N PHE A 17 4.54 -0.66 -8.08
CA PHE A 17 3.84 -0.37 -6.83
C PHE A 17 3.36 -1.65 -6.13
N ALA A 18 2.70 -2.55 -6.88
CA ALA A 18 2.21 -3.82 -6.36
C ALA A 18 3.35 -4.70 -5.82
N ASP A 19 4.46 -4.81 -6.56
CA ASP A 19 5.62 -5.57 -6.10
C ASP A 19 6.22 -4.96 -4.82
N GLU A 20 6.38 -3.64 -4.75
CA GLU A 20 6.94 -2.98 -3.57
C GLU A 20 6.06 -3.16 -2.33
N ILE A 21 4.74 -2.93 -2.44
CA ILE A 21 3.84 -3.07 -1.30
C ILE A 21 3.72 -4.52 -0.82
N ASN A 22 3.66 -5.48 -1.76
CA ASN A 22 3.63 -6.91 -1.45
C ASN A 22 4.90 -7.35 -0.72
N ASN A 23 6.07 -6.91 -1.20
CA ASN A 23 7.34 -7.23 -0.57
C ASN A 23 7.46 -6.65 0.85
N LEU A 24 7.01 -5.42 1.07
CA LEU A 24 7.02 -4.79 2.40
C LEU A 24 6.10 -5.53 3.39
N ILE A 25 4.87 -5.86 2.98
CA ILE A 25 3.91 -6.56 3.83
C ILE A 25 4.40 -7.98 4.13
N LEU A 26 4.96 -8.67 3.14
CA LEU A 26 5.53 -10.01 3.32
C LEU A 26 6.72 -10.01 4.29
N LYS A 27 7.62 -9.02 4.21
CA LYS A 27 8.70 -8.85 5.19
C LYS A 27 8.15 -8.58 6.59
N MET A 28 7.12 -7.74 6.72
CA MET A 28 6.50 -7.43 8.00
C MET A 28 5.79 -8.64 8.62
N LYS A 29 5.13 -9.46 7.80
CA LYS A 29 4.53 -10.74 8.22
C LYS A 29 5.56 -11.74 8.70
N LYS A 30 6.64 -11.95 7.94
CA LYS A 30 7.75 -12.84 8.32
C LYS A 30 8.33 -12.49 9.69
N TYR A 31 8.52 -11.19 9.93
CA TYR A 31 8.95 -10.70 11.24
C TYR A 31 7.93 -10.96 12.35
N SER A 32 6.67 -10.61 12.11
CA SER A 32 5.61 -10.70 13.13
C SER A 32 5.27 -12.14 13.51
N PHE A 33 5.29 -13.07 12.55
CA PHE A 33 5.00 -14.48 12.81
C PHE A 33 6.21 -15.29 13.26
N LYS A 34 7.39 -14.66 13.41
CA LYS A 34 8.66 -15.31 13.76
C LYS A 34 8.87 -16.60 12.98
N THR A 35 8.51 -16.60 11.70
CA THR A 35 8.47 -17.82 10.88
C THR A 35 9.89 -18.37 10.82
N SER A 36 10.10 -19.42 11.61
CA SER A 36 11.41 -19.92 12.00
C SER A 36 11.98 -20.68 10.81
N GLY A 37 12.97 -20.12 10.12
CA GLY A 37 13.54 -20.83 8.98
C GLY A 37 14.76 -20.18 8.37
N LEU A 38 14.63 -19.03 7.71
CA LEU A 38 15.61 -18.72 6.65
C LEU A 38 16.23 -17.32 6.63
N ASP A 39 15.68 -16.31 7.31
CA ASP A 39 16.36 -15.00 7.37
C ASP A 39 16.03 -14.30 8.69
N LYS A 40 17.02 -14.13 9.56
CA LYS A 40 16.89 -13.20 10.69
C LYS A 40 16.87 -11.80 10.12
N ILE A 41 15.69 -11.28 9.79
CA ILE A 41 15.53 -9.88 9.40
C ILE A 41 16.07 -9.02 10.56
N ASN A 42 17.07 -8.20 10.27
CA ASN A 42 17.68 -7.32 11.27
C ASN A 42 16.67 -6.25 11.72
N SER A 43 16.68 -5.90 13.00
CA SER A 43 15.96 -4.75 13.56
C SER A 43 16.03 -3.47 12.72
N LYS A 44 17.16 -3.18 12.07
CA LYS A 44 17.29 -2.03 11.16
C LYS A 44 16.42 -2.18 9.91
N GLU A 45 16.46 -3.36 9.27
CA GLU A 45 15.67 -3.63 8.06
C GLU A 45 14.17 -3.59 8.36
N ILE A 46 13.74 -4.04 9.53
CA ILE A 46 12.33 -3.92 9.95
C ILE A 46 11.91 -2.48 10.16
N LYS A 47 12.75 -1.65 10.77
CA LYS A 47 12.45 -0.22 10.90
C LYS A 47 12.34 0.46 9.55
N ASP A 48 13.20 0.10 8.59
CA ASP A 48 13.11 0.61 7.22
C ASP A 48 11.80 0.15 6.55
N VAL A 49 11.40 -1.11 6.74
CA VAL A 49 10.13 -1.65 6.23
C VAL A 49 8.92 -0.96 6.87
N GLN A 50 8.90 -0.80 8.20
CA GLN A 50 7.84 -0.08 8.92
C GLN A 50 7.75 1.37 8.45
N THR A 51 8.89 2.04 8.31
CA THR A 51 8.94 3.43 7.83
C THR A 51 8.31 3.51 6.45
N LYS A 52 8.77 2.71 5.49
CA LYS A 52 8.21 2.69 4.14
C LYS A 52 6.72 2.37 4.09
N LEU A 53 6.26 1.37 4.87
CA LEU A 53 4.83 1.06 4.97
C LEU A 53 4.03 2.25 5.50
N VAL A 54 4.54 2.94 6.51
CA VAL A 54 3.92 4.17 7.01
C VAL A 54 3.85 5.22 5.91
N GLU A 55 4.91 5.43 5.13
CA GLU A 55 4.89 6.41 4.03
C GLU A 55 3.82 6.07 2.97
N PHE A 56 3.69 4.79 2.62
CA PHE A 56 2.67 4.32 1.68
C PHE A 56 1.25 4.47 2.24
N MET A 57 1.02 4.07 3.48
CA MET A 57 -0.29 4.20 4.11
C MET A 57 -0.68 5.67 4.33
N GLU A 58 0.27 6.52 4.69
CA GLU A 58 0.07 7.97 4.75
C GLU A 58 -0.26 8.54 3.38
N GLY A 59 0.48 8.16 2.33
CA GLY A 59 0.19 8.57 0.95
C GLY A 59 -1.23 8.20 0.52
N LEU A 60 -1.66 6.97 0.85
CA LEU A 60 -3.01 6.52 0.56
C LEU A 60 -4.07 7.33 1.32
N LEU A 61 -3.81 7.69 2.59
CA LEU A 61 -4.70 8.57 3.35
C LEU A 61 -4.79 9.98 2.75
N VAL A 62 -3.68 10.55 2.25
CA VAL A 62 -3.69 11.86 1.59
C VAL A 62 -4.60 11.83 0.36
N GLU A 63 -4.48 10.81 -0.47
CA GLU A 63 -5.25 10.70 -1.72
C GLU A 63 -6.75 10.37 -1.45
N LEU A 64 -7.05 9.66 -0.37
CA LEU A 64 -8.43 9.33 0.00
C LEU A 64 -9.13 10.46 0.76
N LYS A 65 -8.44 11.10 1.71
CA LYS A 65 -8.99 12.13 2.60
C LYS A 65 -7.87 13.07 3.06
N PRO A 66 -7.52 14.12 2.29
CA PRO A 66 -6.35 14.96 2.53
C PRO A 66 -6.37 15.71 3.87
N GLU A 67 -7.54 15.89 4.47
CA GLU A 67 -7.73 16.48 5.81
C GLU A 67 -7.32 15.53 6.96
N SER A 68 -7.01 14.26 6.66
CA SER A 68 -6.71 13.24 7.67
C SER A 68 -5.30 13.32 8.23
N LEU A 69 -4.40 14.11 7.62
CA LEU A 69 -2.99 14.20 7.98
C LEU A 69 -2.55 15.66 8.08
N GLU A 70 -1.45 15.89 8.82
CA GLU A 70 -0.85 17.21 8.93
C GLU A 70 -0.41 17.73 7.54
N PRO A 71 -0.58 19.04 7.25
CA PRO A 71 -0.32 19.59 5.91
C PRO A 71 1.07 19.31 5.36
N ASP A 72 2.09 19.30 6.22
CA ASP A 72 3.48 19.07 5.82
C ASP A 72 3.74 17.59 5.48
N VAL A 73 3.09 16.67 6.17
CA VAL A 73 3.12 15.24 5.83
C VAL A 73 2.36 15.02 4.53
N ALA A 74 1.18 15.63 4.40
CA ALA A 74 0.36 15.48 3.20
C ALA A 74 1.09 15.91 1.92
N ARG A 75 1.84 17.02 1.98
CA ARG A 75 2.66 17.48 0.84
C ARG A 75 3.77 16.51 0.47
N LYS A 76 4.43 15.88 1.44
CA LYS A 76 5.54 14.93 1.20
C LYS A 76 5.07 13.58 0.67
N ARG A 77 3.81 13.22 0.94
CA ARG A 77 3.26 11.89 0.62
C ARG A 77 2.32 11.87 -0.58
N LYS A 78 2.00 13.04 -1.13
CA LYS A 78 1.14 13.18 -2.31
C LYS A 78 1.78 12.53 -3.54
N GLY A 79 0.98 11.78 -4.31
CA GLY A 79 1.43 11.13 -5.54
C GLY A 79 2.33 9.90 -5.35
N LEU A 80 2.51 9.41 -4.12
CA LEU A 80 3.21 8.15 -3.86
C LEU A 80 2.40 6.92 -4.30
N ILE A 81 1.08 7.04 -4.35
CA ILE A 81 0.17 5.96 -4.71
C ILE A 81 -0.38 6.22 -6.12
N PRO A 82 -0.33 5.23 -7.03
CA PRO A 82 -0.98 5.36 -8.33
C PRO A 82 -2.47 5.64 -8.19
N THR A 83 -2.99 6.58 -8.99
CA THR A 83 -4.38 7.04 -8.93
C THR A 83 -5.38 5.88 -9.05
N GLU A 84 -5.08 4.91 -9.91
CA GLU A 84 -5.92 3.74 -10.17
C GLU A 84 -6.09 2.86 -8.93
N VAL A 85 -5.04 2.76 -8.10
CA VAL A 85 -5.10 2.02 -6.82
C VAL A 85 -5.99 2.77 -5.84
N VAL A 86 -5.87 4.10 -5.75
CA VAL A 86 -6.71 4.94 -4.89
C VAL A 86 -8.18 4.81 -5.29
N GLU A 87 -8.49 4.89 -6.58
CA GLU A 87 -9.84 4.72 -7.10
C GLU A 87 -10.40 3.32 -6.80
N ARG A 88 -9.57 2.29 -6.92
CA ARG A 88 -9.95 0.92 -6.59
C ARG A 88 -10.32 0.76 -5.13
N VAL A 89 -9.48 1.27 -4.22
CA VAL A 89 -9.74 1.25 -2.77
C VAL A 89 -11.01 2.03 -2.46
N ARG A 90 -11.19 3.23 -3.03
CA ARG A 90 -12.41 4.04 -2.86
C ARG A 90 -13.66 3.30 -3.33
N TYR A 91 -13.57 2.58 -4.45
CA TYR A 91 -14.68 1.78 -4.97
C TYR A 91 -14.99 0.58 -4.08
N GLN A 92 -13.97 -0.18 -3.69
CA GLN A 92 -14.11 -1.39 -2.86
C GLN A 92 -14.69 -1.08 -1.48
N TYR A 93 -14.29 0.05 -0.89
CA TYR A 93 -14.73 0.46 0.45
C TYR A 93 -15.76 1.59 0.43
N LYS A 94 -16.47 1.85 -0.67
CA LYS A 94 -17.38 3.00 -0.82
C LYS A 94 -18.32 3.24 0.37
N ASN A 95 -18.88 2.17 0.95
CA ASN A 95 -19.83 2.24 2.07
C ASN A 95 -19.17 2.18 3.45
N ALA A 96 -17.89 1.86 3.52
CA ALA A 96 -17.11 1.67 4.74
C ALA A 96 -15.83 2.52 4.76
N LEU A 97 -15.75 3.54 3.89
CA LEU A 97 -14.50 4.27 3.63
C LEU A 97 -14.01 5.00 4.87
N ASP A 98 -14.92 5.63 5.62
CA ASP A 98 -14.56 6.31 6.87
C ASP A 98 -14.03 5.32 7.92
N TYR A 99 -14.64 4.14 8.05
CA TYR A 99 -14.13 3.09 8.95
C TYR A 99 -12.76 2.58 8.51
N TRP A 100 -12.60 2.36 7.21
CA TRP A 100 -11.33 1.91 6.62
C TRP A 100 -10.22 2.94 6.82
N ILE A 101 -10.52 4.24 6.70
CA ILE A 101 -9.58 5.34 6.98
C ILE A 101 -9.17 5.34 8.45
N GLU A 102 -10.12 5.20 9.37
CA GLU A 102 -9.81 5.16 10.81
C GLU A 102 -8.96 3.94 11.18
N ASP A 103 -9.24 2.77 10.60
CA ASP A 103 -8.42 1.58 10.82
C ASP A 103 -7.02 1.71 10.21
N THR A 104 -6.90 2.36 9.04
CA THR A 104 -5.62 2.71 8.43
C THR A 104 -4.79 3.63 9.33
N LYS A 105 -5.42 4.65 9.95
CA LYS A 105 -4.75 5.53 10.92
C LYS A 105 -4.26 4.76 12.15
N LYS A 106 -5.05 3.82 12.67
CA LYS A 106 -4.65 2.98 13.80
C LYS A 106 -3.42 2.15 13.45
N ILE A 107 -3.39 1.54 12.26
CA ILE A 107 -2.25 0.74 11.81
C ILE A 107 -1.00 1.60 11.64
N ILE A 108 -1.12 2.80 11.07
CA ILE A 108 0.00 3.76 11.00
C ILE A 108 0.53 4.07 12.41
N GLY A 109 -0.36 4.29 13.38
CA GLY A 109 0.02 4.52 14.77
C GLY A 109 0.76 3.32 15.39
N VAL A 110 0.31 2.10 15.11
CA VAL A 110 0.95 0.85 15.55
C VAL A 110 2.34 0.70 14.92
N LEU A 111 2.46 0.91 13.61
CA LEU A 111 3.71 0.87 12.87
C LEU A 111 4.74 1.89 13.38
N LYS A 112 4.30 3.12 13.72
CA LYS A 112 5.17 4.15 14.30
C LYS A 112 5.59 3.85 15.74
N SER A 113 4.79 3.09 16.48
CA SER A 113 5.01 2.80 17.91
C SER A 113 5.86 1.54 18.14
N ASP A 114 6.42 0.94 17.09
CA ASP A 114 7.13 -0.35 17.12
C ASP A 114 6.32 -1.47 17.79
N LYS A 115 4.98 -1.34 17.74
CA LYS A 115 4.06 -2.35 18.24
C LYS A 115 3.80 -3.39 17.16
N GLN A 116 3.58 -4.63 17.58
CA GLN A 116 3.23 -5.69 16.67
C GLN A 116 1.84 -5.43 16.05
N ILE A 117 1.73 -5.61 14.74
CA ILE A 117 0.47 -5.53 14.01
C ILE A 117 -0.36 -6.78 14.36
N ASP A 118 -1.63 -6.57 14.67
CA ASP A 118 -2.58 -7.65 14.93
C ASP A 118 -3.10 -8.28 13.62
N THR A 119 -3.87 -9.36 13.73
CA THR A 119 -4.41 -10.05 12.55
C THR A 119 -5.27 -9.13 11.68
N LYS A 120 -6.08 -8.26 12.29
CA LYS A 120 -6.94 -7.31 11.57
C LYS A 120 -6.12 -6.27 10.81
N GLY A 121 -5.01 -5.82 11.38
CA GLY A 121 -4.08 -4.93 10.68
C GLY A 121 -3.47 -5.60 9.45
N PHE A 122 -3.12 -6.88 9.52
CA PHE A 122 -2.67 -7.63 8.34
C PHE A 122 -3.76 -7.88 7.31
N GLU A 123 -5.01 -8.11 7.72
CA GLU A 123 -6.14 -8.22 6.79
C GLU A 123 -6.35 -6.92 5.97
N LEU A 124 -6.20 -5.75 6.61
CA LEU A 124 -6.30 -4.47 5.91
C LEU A 124 -5.14 -4.28 4.92
N LEU A 125 -3.92 -4.65 5.33
CA LEU A 125 -2.74 -4.61 4.47
C LEU A 125 -2.87 -5.58 3.28
N ASP A 126 -3.38 -6.78 3.49
CA ASP A 126 -3.63 -7.75 2.42
C ASP A 126 -4.69 -7.25 1.44
N ALA A 127 -5.74 -6.60 1.94
CA ALA A 127 -6.74 -6.04 1.05
C ALA A 127 -6.19 -4.88 0.19
N LEU A 128 -5.14 -4.19 0.64
CA LEU A 128 -4.40 -3.23 -0.17
C LEU A 128 -3.55 -3.93 -1.25
N CYS A 129 -2.88 -5.03 -0.91
CA CYS A 129 -2.19 -5.90 -1.88
C CYS A 129 -3.15 -6.35 -2.98
N ASP A 130 -4.31 -6.88 -2.59
CA ASP A 130 -5.32 -7.37 -3.52
C ASP A 130 -5.82 -6.26 -4.47
N ALA A 131 -5.99 -5.04 -3.96
CA ALA A 131 -6.36 -3.90 -4.78
C ALA A 131 -5.27 -3.54 -5.79
N ALA A 132 -4.00 -3.53 -5.37
CA ALA A 132 -2.86 -3.25 -6.23
C ALA A 132 -2.68 -4.32 -7.32
N ASP A 133 -2.71 -5.60 -6.95
CA ASP A 133 -2.57 -6.74 -7.87
C ASP A 133 -3.72 -6.80 -8.88
N SER A 134 -4.94 -6.46 -8.45
CA SER A 134 -6.11 -6.38 -9.32
C SER A 134 -5.93 -5.31 -10.41
N ILE A 135 -5.38 -4.15 -10.06
CA ILE A 135 -5.08 -3.07 -11.01
C ILE A 135 -3.96 -3.45 -11.97
N THR A 136 -2.87 -4.04 -11.48
CA THR A 136 -1.78 -4.55 -12.32
C THR A 136 -2.28 -5.59 -13.32
N SER A 137 -3.08 -6.54 -12.85
CA SER A 137 -3.70 -7.57 -13.70
C SER A 137 -4.65 -6.98 -14.75
N ASN A 138 -5.43 -5.97 -14.39
CA ASN A 138 -6.33 -5.30 -15.33
C ASN A 138 -5.55 -4.54 -16.40
N SER A 139 -4.51 -3.80 -15.99
CA SER A 139 -3.63 -3.06 -16.90
C SER A 139 -2.93 -3.99 -17.90
N PHE A 140 -2.42 -5.13 -17.42
CA PHE A 140 -1.85 -6.17 -18.27
C PHE A 140 -2.85 -6.72 -19.29
N ARG A 141 -4.09 -7.04 -18.85
CA ARG A 141 -5.15 -7.52 -19.76
C ARG A 141 -5.53 -6.48 -20.81
N ARG A 142 -5.50 -5.19 -20.49
CA ARG A 142 -5.76 -4.10 -21.45
C ARG A 142 -4.62 -3.98 -22.46
N LEU A 143 -3.37 -4.07 -22.00
CA LEU A 143 -2.20 -4.08 -22.86
C LEU A 143 -2.23 -5.24 -23.85
N TRP A 144 -2.56 -6.45 -23.39
CA TRP A 144 -2.54 -7.66 -24.21
C TRP A 144 -3.80 -7.89 -25.06
N ARG A 145 -4.81 -7.01 -24.99
CA ARG A 145 -5.98 -7.07 -25.89
C ARG A 145 -5.86 -6.12 -27.08
N ARG A 146 -4.80 -5.31 -27.13
CA ARG A 146 -4.47 -4.40 -28.24
C ARG A 146 -3.27 -4.94 -29.00
#